data_AF-A0A075I6R9-F1
#
_entry.id   AF-A0A075I6R9-F1
#
_cell.length_a   1.000
_cell.length_b   1.000
_cell.length_c   1.000
_cell.angle_alpha   90.00
_cell.angle_beta   90.00
_cell.angle_gamma   90.00
#
_symmetry.space_group_name_H-M   'P 1'
#
loop_
_entity.id
_entity.type
_entity.pdbx_description
1 polymer ?
#
loop_
_entity_poly.entity_id
_entity_poly.type
_entity_poly.pdbx_seq_one_letter_code
_entity_poly.pdbx_strand_id
1 'polypeptide(L)' 'MIKNLPLPDLPDIGLTSWARAMPDECKIEGDVIKSYRNYYQLRKQKIMKYTKRKIPSWITA' A
#
# COMPACT_ATOMS: atom_id res chain seq x y z
N MET A 1 -28.40 11.64 17.59
CA MET A 1 -28.12 10.27 17.11
C MET A 1 -28.77 10.09 15.75
N ILE A 2 -27.99 9.89 14.69
CA ILE A 2 -28.53 9.52 13.37
C ILE A 2 -28.72 8.00 13.39
N LYS A 3 -29.97 7.54 13.30
CA LYS A 3 -30.33 6.11 13.38
C LYS A 3 -30.36 5.42 12.02
N ASN A 4 -30.55 6.16 10.93
CA ASN A 4 -30.66 5.62 9.57
C ASN A 4 -29.94 6.57 8.60
N LEU A 5 -28.78 6.15 8.10
CA LEU A 5 -28.10 6.82 7.00
C LEU A 5 -28.47 6.06 5.71
N PRO A 6 -29.14 6.69 4.73
CA PRO A 6 -29.41 6.04 3.46
C PRO A 6 -28.11 5.71 2.76
N LEU A 7 -28.09 4.57 2.05
CA LEU A 7 -26.94 4.22 1.23
C LEU A 7 -26.77 5.27 0.11
N PRO A 8 -25.55 5.79 -0.09
CA PRO A 8 -25.30 6.68 -1.21
C PRO A 8 -25.42 5.90 -2.53
N ASP A 9 -25.94 6.58 -3.55
CA ASP A 9 -26.03 6.05 -4.91
C ASP A 9 -24.62 6.07 -5.56
N LEU A 10 -23.83 5.03 -5.28
CA LEU A 10 -22.48 4.86 -5.78
C LEU A 10 -22.47 3.85 -6.92
N PRO A 11 -21.84 4.17 -8.07
CA PRO A 11 -21.76 3.23 -9.18
C PRO A 11 -20.85 2.05 -8.84
N ASP A 12 -21.32 0.82 -9.09
CA ASP A 12 -20.54 -0.40 -8.92
C ASP A 12 -19.70 -0.67 -10.18
N ILE A 13 -18.50 -0.09 -10.21
CA ILE A 13 -17.56 -0.18 -11.35
C ILE A 13 -16.43 -1.19 -11.11
N GLY A 14 -16.49 -1.96 -10.02
CA GLY A 14 -15.45 -2.91 -9.66
C GLY A 14 -14.11 -2.26 -9.24
N LEU A 15 -13.03 -3.05 -9.31
CA LEU A 15 -11.71 -2.63 -8.85
C LEU A 15 -11.05 -1.68 -9.85
N THR A 16 -10.70 -0.48 -9.39
CA THR A 16 -9.95 0.49 -10.18
C THR A 16 -8.44 0.26 -10.07
N SER A 17 -7.68 0.83 -11.01
CA SER A 17 -6.22 0.76 -10.98
C SER A 17 -5.67 1.43 -9.72
N TRP A 18 -4.72 0.78 -9.07
CA TRP A 18 -4.07 1.30 -7.87
C TRP A 18 -3.37 2.63 -8.14
N ALA A 19 -3.77 3.68 -7.42
CA ALA A 19 -3.06 4.95 -7.40
C ALA A 19 -1.70 4.76 -6.70
N ARG A 20 -0.69 4.36 -7.47
CA ARG A 20 0.69 4.15 -7.01
C ARG A 20 1.35 5.50 -6.73
N ALA A 21 1.04 6.11 -5.59
CA ALA A 21 1.62 7.37 -5.10
C ALA A 21 3.06 7.16 -4.57
N MET A 22 3.94 6.69 -5.44
CA MET A 22 5.35 6.40 -5.17
C MET A 22 6.20 6.78 -6.39
N PRO A 23 7.53 6.94 -6.24
CA PRO A 23 8.43 7.20 -7.37
C PRO A 23 8.40 6.09 -8.42
N ASP A 24 8.65 6.45 -9.69
CA ASP A 24 8.58 5.49 -10.81
C ASP A 24 9.58 4.33 -10.69
N GLU A 25 10.77 4.59 -10.12
CA GLU A 25 11.77 3.56 -9.83
C GLU A 25 11.27 2.45 -8.88
N CYS A 26 10.21 2.72 -8.10
CA CYS A 26 9.60 1.75 -7.21
C CYS A 26 8.42 1.02 -7.86
N LYS A 27 7.90 1.51 -8.99
CA LYS A 27 6.73 0.93 -9.66
C LYS A 27 7.16 -0.30 -10.47
N ILE A 28 6.55 -1.42 -10.15
CA ILE A 28 6.67 -2.68 -10.89
C ILE A 28 5.35 -2.93 -11.59
N GLU A 29 5.41 -3.04 -12.91
CA GLU A 29 4.26 -3.34 -13.74
C GLU A 29 3.72 -4.74 -13.42
N GLY A 30 2.40 -4.87 -13.29
CA GLY A 30 1.74 -6.12 -12.94
C GLY A 30 1.84 -6.55 -11.48
N ASP A 31 2.70 -5.95 -10.65
CA ASP A 31 2.87 -6.32 -9.23
C ASP A 31 2.91 -5.10 -8.31
N VAL A 32 1.73 -4.72 -7.84
CA VAL A 32 1.54 -3.60 -6.91
C VAL A 32 2.16 -3.89 -5.54
N ILE A 33 2.12 -5.16 -5.10
CA ILE A 33 2.65 -5.56 -3.79
C ILE A 33 4.17 -5.38 -3.77
N LYS A 34 4.85 -5.88 -4.80
CA LYS A 34 6.30 -5.73 -4.96
C LYS A 34 6.69 -4.26 -5.13
N SER A 35 5.85 -3.46 -5.81
CA SER A 35 6.06 -2.02 -5.92
C SER A 35 6.12 -1.33 -4.54
N TYR A 36 5.15 -1.63 -3.66
CA TYR A 36 5.14 -1.09 -2.30
C TYR A 36 6.32 -1.60 -1.46
N ARG A 37 6.68 -2.88 -1.55
CA ARG A 37 7.85 -3.42 -0.85
C ARG A 37 9.12 -2.69 -1.24
N ASN A 38 9.34 -2.48 -2.55
CA ASN A 38 10.47 -1.70 -3.06
C ASN A 38 10.47 -0.27 -2.54
N TYR A 39 9.32 0.41 -2.54
CA TYR A 39 9.22 1.76 -2.00
C TYR A 39 9.63 1.83 -0.53
N TYR A 40 9.21 0.86 0.28
CA TYR A 40 9.59 0.82 1.68
C TYR A 40 11.10 0.57 1.86
N GLN A 41 11.68 -0.36 1.09
CA GLN A 41 13.11 -0.65 1.14
C GLN A 41 13.98 0.52 0.67
N LEU A 42 13.67 1.12 -0.48
CA LEU A 42 14.49 2.16 -1.11
C LEU A 42 14.32 3.53 -0.45
N ARG A 43 13.09 3.90 -0.08
CA ARG A 43 12.76 5.27 0.32
C ARG A 43 12.35 5.42 1.78
N LYS A 44 11.98 4.33 2.48
CA LYS A 44 11.46 4.37 3.86
C LYS A 44 12.25 3.52 4.86
N GLN A 45 13.45 3.03 4.52
CA GLN A 45 14.27 2.21 5.42
C GLN A 45 14.47 2.84 6.80
N LYS A 46 14.71 4.15 6.85
CA LYS A 46 14.97 4.89 8.10
C LYS A 46 13.82 4.83 9.13
N ILE A 47 12.58 4.63 8.68
CA ILE A 47 11.41 4.57 9.57
C ILE A 47 10.99 3.13 9.89
N MET A 48 11.60 2.13 9.25
CA MET A 48 11.29 0.72 9.47
C MET A 48 12.02 0.19 10.71
N LYS A 49 11.42 0.42 11.89
CA LYS A 49 11.92 -0.09 13.17
C LYS A 49 11.07 -1.25 13.68
N TYR A 50 11.71 -2.40 13.93
CA TYR A 50 11.07 -3.62 14.43
C TYR A 50 11.56 -3.90 15.84
N THR A 51 10.76 -3.59 16.87
CA THR A 51 11.17 -3.71 18.29
C THR A 51 10.56 -4.90 19.02
N LYS A 52 9.36 -5.35 18.61
CA LYS A 52 8.61 -6.43 19.28
C LYS A 52 8.22 -7.56 18.33
N ARG A 53 8.87 -7.63 17.16
CA ARG A 53 8.53 -8.60 16.09
C ARG A 53 9.73 -8.87 15.20
N LYS A 54 9.70 -10.02 14.53
CA LYS A 54 10.69 -10.38 13.51
C LYS A 54 10.60 -9.44 12.31
N ILE A 55 11.75 -9.18 11.70
CA ILE A 55 11.82 -8.43 10.45
C ILE A 55 11.13 -9.25 9.36
N PRO A 56 10.25 -8.65 8.53
CA PRO A 56 9.62 -9.32 7.41
C PRO A 56 10.65 -9.91 6.44
N SER A 57 10.37 -11.09 5.89
CA SER A 57 11.29 -11.82 4.99
C SER A 57 11.62 -11.08 3.68
N TRP A 58 10.80 -10.12 3.27
CA TRP A 58 11.02 -9.33 2.06
C TRP A 58 11.95 -8.13 2.28
N ILE A 59 12.36 -7.85 3.52
CA ILE A 59 13.34 -6.80 3.80
C ILE A 59 14.73 -7.42 3.80
N THR A 60 15.46 -7.19 2.73
CA THR A 60 16.89 -7.47 2.65
C THR A 60 17.65 -6.47 3.53
N ALA A 61 18.44 -6.97 4.48
CA ALA A 61 19.32 -6.19 5.33
C ALA A 61 20.55 -5.70 4.57
#